data_AF-A0A3D6EJ65-F1
#
_entry.id   AF-A0A3D6EJ65-F1
#
_cell.length_a   1.000
_cell.length_b   1.000
_cell.length_c   1.000
_cell.angle_alpha   90.00
_cell.angle_beta   90.00
_cell.angle_gamma   90.00
#
_symmetry.space_group_name_H-M   'P 1'
#
loop_
_entity.id
_entity.type
_entity.pdbx_description
1 polymer ?
#
loop_
_entity_poly.entity_id
_entity_poly.type
_entity_poly.pdbx_seq_one_letter_code
_entity_poly.pdbx_strand_id
1 'polypeptide(L)'
;VDLLAEALPGLIAGLHVPKAMRWGKSEFEFVRPIRNILCLFGDQVVPITVDGVTAMNTTWGHRLFHRQHPEPVRIPTPEAY
;
A
#
# COMPACT_ATOMS: atom_id res chain seq x y z
N VAL A 1 8.66 -1.83 -14.89
CA VAL A 1 7.57 -1.93 -13.89
C VAL A 1 7.14 -3.39 -13.68
N ASP A 2 7.14 -4.22 -14.72
CA ASP A 2 6.63 -5.60 -14.67
C ASP A 2 7.32 -6.49 -13.62
N LEU A 3 8.66 -6.45 -13.54
CA LEU A 3 9.41 -7.20 -12.52
C LEU A 3 8.98 -6.83 -11.09
N LEU A 4 8.72 -5.55 -10.83
CA LEU A 4 8.26 -5.08 -9.52
C LEU A 4 6.82 -5.55 -9.26
N ALA A 5 5.96 -5.51 -10.28
CA ALA A 5 4.59 -5.97 -10.18
C ALA A 5 4.50 -7.47 -9.82
N GLU A 6 5.41 -8.27 -10.36
CA GLU A 6 5.51 -9.71 -10.08
C GLU A 6 6.10 -9.99 -8.69
N ALA A 7 7.20 -9.32 -8.31
CA ALA A 7 7.95 -9.67 -7.11
C ALA A 7 7.33 -9.13 -5.81
N LEU A 8 6.79 -7.90 -5.83
CA LEU A 8 6.39 -7.19 -4.61
C LEU A 8 5.28 -7.88 -3.80
N PRO A 9 4.21 -8.45 -4.40
CA PRO A 9 3.17 -9.13 -3.62
C PRO A 9 3.73 -10.28 -2.77
N GLY A 10 4.62 -11.09 -3.34
CA GLY A 10 5.28 -12.19 -2.63
C GLY A 10 6.22 -11.70 -1.53
N LEU A 11 6.97 -10.63 -1.79
CA LEU A 11 7.86 -10.02 -0.79
C LEU A 11 7.06 -9.44 0.39
N ILE A 12 5.94 -8.76 0.13
CA ILE A 12 5.07 -8.21 1.17
C ILE A 12 4.46 -9.33 2.01
N ALA A 13 3.99 -10.40 1.37
CA ALA A 13 3.47 -11.59 2.06
C ALA A 13 4.54 -12.31 2.91
N GLY A 14 5.81 -12.24 2.50
CA GLY A 14 6.94 -12.85 3.19
C GLY A 14 7.55 -11.99 4.31
N LEU A 15 7.03 -10.79 4.58
CA LEU A 15 7.56 -9.92 5.63
C LEU A 15 7.38 -10.56 7.01
N HIS A 16 8.49 -10.76 7.71
CA HIS A 16 8.43 -11.22 9.10
C HIS A 16 7.95 -10.10 10.00
N VAL A 17 6.72 -10.21 10.50
CA VAL A 17 6.13 -9.25 11.44
C VAL A 17 5.94 -9.92 12.82
N PRO A 18 6.45 -9.34 13.93
CA PRO A 18 6.44 -9.99 15.25
C PRO A 18 5.05 -10.37 15.78
N LYS A 19 4.00 -9.75 15.24
CA LYS A 19 2.60 -10.00 15.61
C LYS A 19 1.73 -10.05 14.36
N ALA A 20 2.04 -11.00 13.48
CA ALA A 20 1.21 -11.32 12.32
C ALA A 20 -0.21 -11.69 12.77
N MET A 21 -1.21 -11.17 12.07
CA MET A 21 -2.61 -11.46 12.32
C MET A 21 -3.33 -11.62 11.00
N ARG A 22 -4.42 -12.38 11.05
CA ARG A 22 -5.39 -12.50 9.96
C ARG A 22 -6.57 -11.60 10.25
N TRP A 23 -7.09 -10.94 9.22
CA TRP A 23 -8.11 -9.91 9.39
C TRP A 23 -9.39 -10.27 8.64
N GLY A 24 -10.53 -10.23 9.34
CA GLY A 24 -11.83 -10.55 8.75
C GLY A 24 -11.90 -11.99 8.26
N LYS A 25 -12.14 -12.16 6.95
CA LYS A 25 -12.20 -13.48 6.29
C LYS A 25 -10.96 -13.78 5.45
N SER A 26 -9.95 -12.90 5.45
CA SER A 26 -8.73 -13.12 4.67
C SER A 26 -7.80 -14.11 5.37
N GLU A 27 -7.16 -14.97 4.58
CA GLU A 27 -6.06 -15.82 5.02
C GLU A 27 -4.72 -15.06 5.06
N PHE A 28 -4.67 -13.84 4.50
CA PHE A 28 -3.46 -13.03 4.46
C PHE A 28 -3.03 -12.58 5.86
N GLU A 29 -1.75 -12.77 6.16
CA GLU A 29 -1.16 -12.43 7.44
C GLU A 29 -0.39 -11.12 7.37
N PHE A 30 -0.79 -10.15 8.21
CA PHE A 30 -0.08 -8.88 8.34
C PHE A 30 -0.31 -8.26 9.71
N VAL A 31 0.53 -7.29 10.08
CA VAL A 31 0.44 -6.65 11.41
C VAL A 31 -0.93 -5.97 11.64
N ARG A 32 -1.55 -5.44 10.58
CA ARG A 32 -2.86 -4.76 10.54
C ARG A 32 -3.47 -4.89 9.15
N PRO A 33 -4.79 -4.68 8.96
CA PRO A 33 -5.37 -4.67 7.61
C PRO A 33 -4.73 -3.55 6.79
N ILE A 34 -4.29 -3.87 5.57
CA ILE A 34 -3.78 -2.87 4.64
C ILE A 34 -4.95 -1.95 4.25
N ARG A 35 -4.71 -0.64 4.25
CA ARG A 35 -5.73 0.37 3.89
C ARG A 35 -5.38 1.13 2.62
N ASN A 36 -4.09 1.27 2.34
CA ASN A 36 -3.56 1.94 1.17
C ASN A 36 -2.20 1.35 0.82
N ILE A 37 -1.88 1.31 -0.47
CA ILE A 37 -0.56 0.99 -1.00
C ILE A 37 -0.16 2.13 -1.95
N LEU A 38 0.86 2.90 -1.57
CA LEU A 38 1.52 3.85 -2.45
C LEU A 38 2.74 3.15 -3.05
N CYS A 39 2.71 2.84 -4.34
CA CYS A 39 3.82 2.15 -5.01
C CYS A 39 4.10 2.80 -6.37
N LEU A 40 5.20 3.54 -6.45
CA LEU A 40 5.59 4.33 -7.61
C LEU A 40 6.98 3.93 -8.10
N PHE A 41 7.16 3.93 -9.42
CA PHE A 41 8.45 3.79 -10.09
C PHE A 41 8.57 4.92 -11.13
N GLY A 42 9.27 5.99 -10.76
CA GLY A 42 9.22 7.25 -11.52
C GLY A 42 7.81 7.85 -11.47
N ASP A 43 7.25 8.18 -12.63
CA ASP A 43 5.87 8.69 -12.76
C ASP A 43 4.81 7.59 -12.90
N GLN A 44 5.22 6.32 -12.83
CA GLN A 44 4.35 5.16 -13.05
C GLN A 44 3.91 4.52 -11.73
N VAL A 45 2.62 4.17 -11.63
CA VAL A 45 2.11 3.30 -10.58
C VAL A 45 2.51 1.86 -10.89
N VAL A 46 3.07 1.15 -9.91
CA VAL A 46 3.33 -0.29 -10.05
C VAL A 46 2.02 -1.05 -9.78
N PRO A 47 1.50 -1.85 -10.74
CA PRO A 47 0.17 -2.44 -10.65
C PRO A 47 0.17 -3.69 -9.75
N ILE A 48 0.27 -3.48 -8.44
CA ILE A 48 0.20 -4.54 -7.43
C ILE A 48 -1.11 -4.52 -6.66
N THR A 49 -1.57 -5.69 -6.26
CA THR A 49 -2.69 -5.88 -5.34
C THR A 49 -2.27 -6.81 -4.21
N VAL A 50 -2.46 -6.40 -2.96
CA VAL A 50 -2.18 -7.21 -1.78
C VAL A 50 -3.40 -7.15 -0.86
N ASP A 51 -3.89 -8.33 -0.44
CA ASP A 51 -5.07 -8.46 0.43
C ASP A 51 -6.30 -7.65 -0.07
N GLY A 52 -6.52 -7.62 -1.39
CA GLY A 52 -7.61 -6.88 -2.03
C GLY A 52 -7.38 -5.36 -2.16
N VAL A 53 -6.23 -4.83 -1.72
CA VAL A 53 -5.87 -3.42 -1.86
C VAL A 53 -4.95 -3.24 -3.05
N THR A 54 -5.38 -2.45 -4.03
CA THR A 54 -4.59 -2.12 -5.22
C THR A 54 -3.75 -0.87 -5.01
N ALA A 55 -2.51 -0.88 -5.49
CA ALA A 55 -1.62 0.27 -5.42
C ALA A 55 -2.10 1.43 -6.29
N MET A 56 -1.89 2.65 -5.79
CA MET A 56 -2.24 3.90 -6.47
C MET A 56 -1.15 4.95 -6.26
N ASN A 57 -1.26 6.09 -6.95
CA ASN A 57 -0.42 7.28 -6.74
C ASN A 57 -1.04 8.26 -5.73
N THR A 58 -1.91 7.78 -4.86
CA THR A 58 -2.60 8.60 -3.88
C THR A 58 -2.34 8.08 -2.48
N THR A 59 -2.24 9.01 -1.53
CA THR A 59 -2.07 8.70 -0.11
C THR A 59 -3.04 9.53 0.72
N TRP A 60 -3.21 9.14 1.99
CA TRP A 60 -4.05 9.85 2.93
C TRP A 60 -3.18 10.40 4.05
N GLY A 61 -3.55 11.60 4.54
CA GLY A 61 -2.91 12.19 5.71
C GLY A 61 -3.16 11.39 6.99
N HIS A 62 -2.55 11.84 8.08
CA HIS A 62 -2.71 11.19 9.39
C HIS A 62 -4.20 11.06 9.78
N ARG A 63 -4.64 9.84 10.12
CA ARG A 63 -6.05 9.51 10.39
C ARG A 63 -6.75 10.44 11.40
N LEU A 64 -6.03 11.05 12.34
CA LEU A 64 -6.63 12.02 13.27
C LEU A 64 -6.63 13.47 12.76
N PHE A 65 -5.66 13.84 11.94
CA PHE A 65 -5.45 15.23 11.49
C PHE A 65 -6.01 15.48 10.07
N HIS A 66 -6.36 14.44 9.32
CA HIS A 66 -6.94 14.54 7.98
C HIS A 66 -8.30 15.26 7.93
N ARG A 67 -8.93 15.61 9.06
CA ARG A 67 -10.19 16.37 9.05
C ARG A 67 -10.06 17.73 8.34
N GLN A 68 -8.85 18.28 8.28
CA GLN A 68 -8.55 19.51 7.54
C GLN A 68 -8.31 19.27 6.04
N HIS A 69 -7.94 18.03 5.67
CA HIS A 69 -7.68 17.60 4.30
C HIS A 69 -8.24 16.17 4.11
N PRO A 70 -9.56 16.03 3.94
CA PRO A 70 -10.22 14.73 3.88
C PRO A 70 -9.94 13.97 2.57
N GLU A 71 -9.54 14.72 1.55
CA GLU A 71 -9.25 14.19 0.22
C GLU A 71 -7.88 13.49 0.17
N PRO A 72 -7.74 12.44 -0.67
CA PRO A 72 -6.46 11.83 -0.93
C PRO A 72 -5.50 12.83 -1.60
N VAL A 73 -4.24 12.80 -1.17
CA VAL A 73 -3.16 13.57 -1.77
C VAL A 73 -2.54 12.75 -2.90
N ARG A 74 -2.50 13.31 -4.10
CA ARG A 74 -1.83 12.70 -5.24
C ARG A 74 -0.32 12.97 -5.18
N ILE A 75 0.46 11.91 -5.38
CA ILE A 75 1.91 11.88 -5.38
C ILE A 75 2.36 11.56 -6.81
N PRO A 76 2.87 12.52 -7.59
CA PRO A 76 3.17 12.31 -8.99
C PRO A 76 4.41 11.43 -9.20
N THR A 77 5.42 11.54 -8.34
CA THR A 77 6.65 10.75 -8.37
C THR A 77 7.15 10.48 -6.94
N PRO A 78 8.02 9.48 -6.71
CA PRO A 78 8.65 9.24 -5.41
C PRO A 78 9.33 10.47 -4.81
N GLU A 79 9.95 11.31 -5.65
CA GLU A 79 10.68 12.52 -5.22
C GLU A 79 9.75 13.64 -4.75
N ALA A 80 8.47 13.57 -5.10
CA ALA A 80 7.45 14.54 -4.72
C ALA A 80 6.67 14.14 -3.45
N TYR A 81 7.01 13.01 -2.83
CA TYR A 81 6.46 12.56 -1.54
C TYR A 81 7.20 13.19 -0.36
#